data_AF-A0A8H7RU56-F1
#
_entry.id   AF-A0A8H7RU56-F1
#
_cell.length_a   1.000
_cell.length_b   1.000
_cell.length_c   1.000
_cell.angle_alpha   90.00
_cell.angle_beta   90.00
_cell.angle_gamma   90.00
#
_symmetry.space_group_name_H-M   'P 1'
#
loop_
_entity.id
_entity.type
_entity.pdbx_description
1 polymer ?
#
loop_
_entity_poly.entity_id
_entity_poly.type
_entity_poly.pdbx_seq_one_letter_code
_entity_poly.pdbx_strand_id
1 'polypeptide(L)'
;MNSTVDKVITDTINGLDSELREISLKIHENPELGEHEYKASRLLTEYLENKGFQVTRGPAGMPTAFIAEYSNGEGRRVGFCSEYDALPGVGHACGHNLIAVSGLACAIATKALLEQNLIKGSVVLYGTPAEESTSGKIQFVQHNEIKSRVDFAMMLHPGPSNGMFMKLLALDMLKVEFFGKASHAGMKPWDGINALDAFMQGWNNIAMLRQQTLTSNRIHGIVLEGGKSVS
;
A
#
# COMPACT_ATOMS: atom_id res chain seq x y z
N MET A 1 33.04 -3.50 2.81
CA MET A 1 31.93 -4.48 2.74
C MET A 1 32.55 -5.85 2.48
N ASN A 2 31.90 -6.94 2.92
CA ASN A 2 32.43 -8.29 2.74
C ASN A 2 32.27 -8.68 1.26
N SER A 3 33.38 -8.80 0.53
CA SER A 3 33.39 -9.03 -0.92
C SER A 3 32.62 -10.29 -1.35
N THR A 4 32.45 -11.26 -0.46
CA THR A 4 31.67 -12.48 -0.73
C THR A 4 30.17 -12.21 -0.65
N VAL A 5 29.71 -11.41 0.32
CA VAL A 5 28.29 -11.06 0.49
C VAL A 5 27.81 -10.22 -0.69
N ASP A 6 28.57 -9.18 -1.05
CA ASP A 6 28.22 -8.29 -2.16
C ASP A 6 28.14 -9.05 -3.48
N LYS A 7 29.05 -10.01 -3.68
CA LYS A 7 29.07 -10.89 -4.85
C LYS A 7 27.82 -11.78 -4.90
N VAL A 8 27.47 -12.46 -3.80
CA VAL A 8 26.27 -13.33 -3.77
C VAL A 8 25.01 -12.52 -4.05
N ILE A 9 24.87 -11.32 -3.47
CA ILE A 9 23.73 -10.44 -3.74
C ILE A 9 23.68 -10.08 -5.23
N THR A 10 24.80 -9.59 -5.78
CA THR A 10 24.87 -9.13 -7.17
C THR A 10 24.61 -10.26 -8.16
N ASP A 11 25.26 -11.41 -7.97
CA ASP A 11 25.10 -12.59 -8.83
C ASP A 11 23.66 -13.13 -8.75
N THR A 12 23.05 -13.14 -7.56
CA THR A 12 21.65 -13.56 -7.38
C THR A 12 20.70 -12.62 -8.12
N ILE A 13 20.82 -11.31 -7.94
CA ILE A 13 19.93 -10.34 -8.58
C ILE A 13 20.10 -10.36 -10.11
N ASN A 14 21.34 -10.40 -10.60
CA ASN A 14 21.62 -10.50 -12.03
C ASN A 14 21.04 -11.79 -12.65
N GLY A 15 21.10 -12.91 -11.92
CA GLY A 15 20.50 -14.17 -12.34
C GLY A 15 18.98 -14.15 -12.40
N LEU A 16 18.32 -13.23 -11.68
CA LEU A 16 16.87 -13.08 -11.65
C LEU A 16 16.33 -12.04 -12.66
N ASP A 17 17.20 -11.32 -13.38
CA ASP A 17 16.82 -10.16 -14.20
C ASP A 17 15.67 -10.45 -15.18
N SER A 18 15.77 -11.54 -15.94
CA SER A 18 14.74 -11.93 -16.91
C SER A 18 13.41 -12.31 -16.25
N GLU A 19 13.46 -13.09 -15.17
CA GLU A 19 12.27 -13.53 -14.41
C GLU A 19 11.57 -12.32 -13.76
N LEU A 20 12.32 -11.42 -13.13
CA LEU A 20 11.77 -10.22 -12.50
C LEU A 20 11.19 -9.25 -13.55
N ARG A 21 11.86 -9.09 -14.69
CA ARG A 21 11.34 -8.29 -15.80
C ARG A 21 10.01 -8.85 -16.30
N GLU A 22 9.91 -10.16 -16.49
CA GLU A 22 8.68 -10.81 -16.94
C GLU A 22 7.55 -10.62 -15.92
N ILE A 23 7.81 -10.82 -14.63
CA ILE A 23 6.82 -10.58 -13.57
C ILE A 23 6.35 -9.11 -13.57
N SER A 24 7.29 -8.16 -13.65
CA SER A 24 6.95 -6.74 -13.65
C SER A 24 6.06 -6.36 -14.83
N LEU A 25 6.38 -6.87 -16.03
CA LEU A 25 5.58 -6.63 -17.23
C LEU A 25 4.19 -7.27 -17.12
N LYS A 26 4.08 -8.51 -16.62
CA LYS A 26 2.78 -9.17 -16.41
C LYS A 26 1.87 -8.40 -15.46
N ILE A 27 2.42 -7.89 -14.36
CA ILE A 27 1.68 -7.03 -13.42
C ILE A 27 1.29 -5.73 -14.13
N HIS A 28 2.24 -5.06 -14.80
CA HIS A 28 1.99 -3.81 -15.52
C HIS A 28 0.89 -3.93 -16.59
N GLU A 29 0.87 -5.03 -17.34
CA GLU A 29 -0.11 -5.32 -18.41
C GLU A 29 -1.49 -5.75 -17.88
N ASN A 30 -1.58 -6.12 -16.60
CA ASN A 30 -2.83 -6.54 -15.96
C ASN A 30 -3.13 -5.67 -14.73
N PRO A 31 -3.41 -4.37 -14.90
CA PRO A 31 -3.65 -3.47 -13.78
C PRO A 31 -4.91 -3.90 -13.02
N GLU A 32 -4.77 -4.10 -11.72
CA GLU A 32 -5.86 -4.43 -10.80
C GLU A 32 -5.94 -3.38 -9.69
N LEU A 33 -7.16 -2.95 -9.35
CA LEU A 33 -7.37 -1.92 -8.33
C LEU A 33 -7.14 -2.48 -6.92
N GLY A 34 -6.98 -1.56 -5.96
CA GLY A 34 -6.97 -1.85 -4.53
C GLY A 34 -8.05 -2.86 -4.13
N GLU A 35 -7.66 -3.88 -3.34
CA GLU A 35 -8.54 -4.96 -2.84
C GLU A 35 -8.98 -5.99 -3.91
N HIS A 36 -8.56 -5.79 -5.16
CA HIS A 36 -8.92 -6.63 -6.31
C HIS A 36 -7.70 -7.16 -7.07
N GLU A 37 -6.50 -7.09 -6.49
CA GLU A 37 -5.20 -7.49 -7.07
C GLU A 37 -4.96 -9.01 -7.10
N TYR A 38 -5.97 -9.78 -7.50
CA TYR A 38 -5.95 -11.23 -7.42
C TYR A 38 -4.90 -11.87 -8.33
N LYS A 39 -4.72 -11.38 -9.57
CA LYS A 39 -3.71 -11.90 -10.50
C LYS A 39 -2.31 -11.55 -10.03
N ALA A 40 -2.08 -10.30 -9.62
CA ALA A 40 -0.76 -9.87 -9.16
C ALA A 40 -0.36 -10.62 -7.88
N SER A 41 -1.26 -10.68 -6.89
CA SER A 41 -1.04 -11.46 -5.66
C SER A 41 -0.75 -12.92 -5.95
N ARG A 42 -1.55 -13.56 -6.81
CA ARG A 42 -1.36 -14.96 -7.20
C ARG A 42 -0.01 -15.20 -7.89
N LEU A 43 0.34 -14.35 -8.85
CA LEU A 43 1.60 -14.45 -9.59
C LEU A 43 2.81 -14.37 -8.65
N LEU A 44 2.80 -13.40 -7.72
CA LEU A 44 3.91 -13.20 -6.78
C LEU A 44 4.03 -14.37 -5.79
N THR A 45 2.91 -14.84 -5.27
CA THR A 45 2.87 -15.94 -4.29
C THR A 45 3.27 -17.28 -4.90
N GLU A 46 2.78 -17.62 -6.09
CA GLU A 46 3.20 -18.84 -6.82
C GLU A 46 4.69 -18.79 -7.15
N TYR A 47 5.21 -17.62 -7.54
CA TYR A 47 6.64 -17.44 -7.79
C TYR A 47 7.48 -17.65 -6.52
N LEU A 48 7.06 -17.10 -5.37
CA LEU A 48 7.75 -17.25 -4.09
C LEU A 48 7.72 -18.70 -3.58
N GLU A 49 6.58 -19.38 -3.70
CA GLU A 49 6.43 -20.81 -3.38
C GLU A 49 7.43 -21.64 -4.21
N ASN A 50 7.55 -21.37 -5.50
CA ASN A 50 8.53 -22.03 -6.38
C ASN A 50 9.98 -21.71 -6.01
N LYS A 51 10.26 -20.54 -5.44
CA LYS A 51 11.58 -20.19 -4.88
C LYS A 51 11.80 -20.74 -3.47
N GLY A 52 10.88 -21.53 -2.92
CA GLY A 52 11.03 -22.22 -1.64
C GLY A 52 10.73 -21.35 -0.41
N PHE A 53 9.92 -20.30 -0.56
CA PHE A 53 9.38 -19.55 0.58
C PHE A 53 8.16 -20.26 1.15
N GLN A 54 7.96 -20.17 2.47
CA GLN A 54 6.69 -20.50 3.09
C GLN A 54 5.73 -19.33 2.91
N VAL A 55 4.66 -19.50 2.14
CA VAL A 55 3.71 -18.43 1.82
C VAL A 55 2.39 -18.60 2.56
N THR A 56 2.00 -17.57 3.31
CA THR A 56 0.67 -17.40 3.89
C THR A 56 -0.11 -16.41 3.04
N ARG A 57 -1.23 -16.85 2.44
CA ARG A 57 -2.12 -16.03 1.63
C ARG A 57 -3.29 -15.53 2.51
N GLY A 58 -3.75 -14.31 2.28
CA GLY A 58 -4.90 -13.78 3.03
C GLY A 58 -4.67 -13.32 4.47
N PRO A 59 -3.47 -12.87 4.92
CA PRO A 59 -3.26 -12.43 6.29
C PRO A 59 -4.17 -11.26 6.64
N ALA A 60 -4.51 -11.11 7.93
CA ALA A 60 -5.36 -10.03 8.44
C ALA A 60 -6.72 -9.91 7.69
N GLY A 61 -7.22 -11.01 7.13
CA GLY A 61 -8.49 -11.05 6.40
C GLY A 61 -8.48 -10.38 5.02
N MET A 62 -7.32 -10.00 4.48
CA MET A 62 -7.19 -9.35 3.17
C MET A 62 -6.88 -10.39 2.08
N PRO A 63 -7.83 -10.77 1.20
CA PRO A 63 -7.67 -11.92 0.29
C PRO A 63 -6.50 -11.82 -0.68
N THR A 64 -6.11 -10.61 -1.07
CA THR A 64 -5.01 -10.35 -2.00
C THR A 64 -3.67 -10.13 -1.29
N ALA A 65 -3.64 -10.03 0.04
CA ALA A 65 -2.39 -9.89 0.78
C ALA A 65 -1.64 -11.24 0.92
N PHE A 66 -0.34 -11.17 1.20
CA PHE A 66 0.45 -12.36 1.54
C PHE A 66 1.64 -12.07 2.46
N ILE A 67 2.14 -13.11 3.12
CA ILE A 67 3.41 -13.12 3.88
C ILE A 67 4.23 -14.29 3.35
N ALA A 68 5.44 -14.04 2.85
CA ALA A 68 6.36 -15.07 2.39
C ALA A 68 7.62 -15.10 3.26
N GLU A 69 7.93 -16.24 3.87
CA GLU A 69 8.97 -16.35 4.90
C GLU A 69 10.04 -17.38 4.52
N TYR A 70 11.29 -17.08 4.89
CA TYR A 70 12.40 -18.03 4.87
C TYR A 70 13.32 -17.79 6.08
N SER A 71 13.81 -18.85 6.71
CA SER A 71 14.68 -18.78 7.89
C SER A 71 15.73 -19.89 7.87
N ASN A 72 16.94 -19.59 8.38
CA ASN A 72 17.99 -20.57 8.65
C ASN A 72 18.31 -20.73 10.15
N GLY A 73 17.38 -20.30 11.02
CA GLY A 73 17.46 -20.43 12.47
C GLY A 73 17.41 -19.09 13.22
N GLU A 74 17.97 -19.08 14.43
CA GLU A 74 18.03 -17.88 15.27
C GLU A 74 18.90 -16.78 14.62
N GLY A 75 18.45 -15.53 14.71
CA GLY A 75 19.17 -14.39 14.18
C GLY A 75 18.28 -13.19 13.93
N ARG A 76 18.76 -12.25 13.10
CA ARG A 76 18.03 -11.02 12.79
C ARG A 76 16.92 -11.27 11.78
N ARG A 77 15.78 -10.61 11.97
CA ARG A 77 14.57 -10.81 11.17
C ARG A 77 14.31 -9.56 10.35
N VAL A 78 14.44 -9.63 9.03
CA VAL A 78 14.25 -8.49 8.12
C VAL A 78 12.98 -8.63 7.29
N GLY A 79 12.25 -7.54 7.14
CA GLY A 79 11.05 -7.44 6.30
C GLY A 79 11.26 -6.59 5.06
N PHE A 80 10.62 -6.98 3.96
CA PHE A 80 10.46 -6.16 2.76
C PHE A 80 8.97 -6.01 2.43
N CYS A 81 8.54 -4.87 1.92
CA CYS A 81 7.18 -4.65 1.45
C CYS A 81 7.13 -4.59 -0.08
N SER A 82 6.13 -5.24 -0.66
CA SER A 82 5.80 -5.20 -2.09
C SER A 82 4.35 -4.79 -2.28
N GLU A 83 4.15 -3.73 -3.05
CA GLU A 83 2.83 -3.26 -3.50
C GLU A 83 2.59 -3.66 -4.94
N TYR A 84 1.33 -3.73 -5.35
CA TYR A 84 0.94 -4.22 -6.67
C TYR A 84 -0.48 -3.82 -7.07
N ASP A 85 -1.09 -2.84 -6.40
CA ASP A 85 -2.32 -2.19 -6.85
C ASP A 85 -2.05 -1.15 -7.94
N ALA A 86 -3.07 -0.93 -8.77
CA ALA A 86 -3.07 0.05 -9.86
C ALA A 86 -4.07 1.18 -9.57
N LEU A 87 -3.95 2.26 -10.33
CA LEU A 87 -4.82 3.42 -10.25
C LEU A 87 -5.94 3.39 -11.31
N PRO A 88 -7.16 3.86 -10.98
CA PRO A 88 -8.27 3.93 -11.92
C PRO A 88 -7.93 4.72 -13.19
N GLY A 89 -8.12 4.08 -14.35
CA GLY A 89 -7.98 4.73 -15.66
C GLY A 89 -6.54 4.99 -16.15
N VAL A 90 -5.53 4.83 -15.30
CA VAL A 90 -4.12 5.10 -15.64
C VAL A 90 -3.17 3.92 -15.39
N GLY A 91 -3.66 2.81 -14.81
CA GLY A 91 -2.86 1.61 -14.57
C GLY A 91 -1.80 1.82 -13.48
N HIS A 92 -0.63 1.20 -13.63
CA HIS A 92 0.48 1.32 -12.67
C HIS A 92 1.27 2.63 -12.81
N ALA A 93 0.60 3.77 -12.86
CA ALA A 93 1.24 5.08 -12.98
C ALA A 93 2.12 5.45 -11.77
N CYS A 94 1.84 4.87 -10.59
CA CYS A 94 2.69 4.98 -9.39
C CYS A 94 3.87 3.99 -9.38
N GLY A 95 3.92 3.06 -10.35
CA GLY A 95 5.02 2.11 -10.52
C GLY A 95 5.01 0.93 -9.54
N HIS A 96 3.84 0.54 -9.02
CA HIS A 96 3.75 -0.56 -8.04
C HIS A 96 4.24 -1.90 -8.60
N ASN A 97 4.17 -2.11 -9.93
CA ASN A 97 4.81 -3.25 -10.58
C ASN A 97 6.35 -3.29 -10.41
N LEU A 98 7.00 -2.14 -10.19
CA LEU A 98 8.43 -2.03 -9.87
C LEU A 98 8.68 -2.27 -8.37
N ILE A 99 7.77 -1.80 -7.50
CA ILE A 99 7.82 -2.04 -6.05
C ILE A 99 7.71 -3.54 -5.78
N ALA A 100 6.78 -4.22 -6.45
CA ALA A 100 6.59 -5.66 -6.38
C ALA A 100 7.90 -6.43 -6.62
N VAL A 101 8.55 -6.17 -7.75
CA VAL A 101 9.77 -6.90 -8.13
C VAL A 101 11.00 -6.47 -7.36
N SER A 102 11.05 -5.23 -6.86
CA SER A 102 12.12 -4.78 -5.96
C SER A 102 12.09 -5.57 -4.65
N GLY A 103 10.91 -5.76 -4.05
CA GLY A 103 10.75 -6.57 -2.85
C GLY A 103 11.08 -8.05 -3.09
N LEU A 104 10.68 -8.62 -4.24
CA LEU A 104 11.10 -9.98 -4.64
C LEU A 104 12.62 -10.11 -4.71
N ALA A 105 13.31 -9.19 -5.40
CA ALA A 105 14.75 -9.20 -5.55
C ALA A 105 15.46 -9.16 -4.18
N CYS A 106 15.03 -8.25 -3.29
CA CYS A 106 15.57 -8.14 -1.95
C CYS A 106 15.34 -9.41 -1.10
N ALA A 107 14.14 -9.97 -1.15
CA ALA A 107 13.80 -11.17 -0.39
C ALA A 107 14.61 -12.39 -0.86
N ILE A 108 14.69 -12.61 -2.18
CA ILE A 108 15.42 -13.75 -2.75
C ILE A 108 16.93 -13.61 -2.55
N ALA A 109 17.51 -12.41 -2.73
CA ALA A 109 18.92 -12.18 -2.45
C ALA A 109 19.27 -12.42 -0.97
N THR A 110 18.40 -11.99 -0.05
CA THR A 110 18.59 -12.25 1.38
C THR A 110 18.47 -13.75 1.69
N LYS A 111 17.52 -14.44 1.07
CA LYS A 111 17.39 -15.91 1.16
C LYS A 111 18.66 -16.62 0.67
N ALA A 112 19.25 -16.20 -0.44
CA ALA A 112 20.49 -16.78 -0.95
C ALA A 112 21.65 -16.68 0.05
N LEU A 113 21.77 -15.56 0.77
CA LEU A 113 22.76 -15.40 1.85
C LEU A 113 22.47 -16.32 3.03
N LEU A 114 21.20 -16.51 3.39
CA LEU A 114 20.76 -17.42 4.46
C LEU A 114 21.05 -18.88 4.10
N GLU A 115 20.77 -19.30 2.85
CA GLU A 115 21.05 -20.65 2.34
C GLU A 115 22.54 -20.99 2.36
N GLN A 116 23.39 -20.01 2.03
CA GLN A 116 24.85 -20.17 2.07
C GLN A 116 25.44 -20.01 3.49
N ASN A 117 24.60 -19.83 4.52
CA ASN A 117 25.02 -19.58 5.90
C ASN A 117 25.97 -18.38 6.07
N LEU A 118 25.92 -17.40 5.15
CA LEU A 118 26.70 -16.16 5.24
C LEU A 118 26.13 -15.18 6.26
N ILE A 119 24.82 -15.30 6.54
CA ILE A 119 24.10 -14.58 7.58
C ILE A 119 23.17 -15.54 8.33
N LYS A 120 22.71 -15.14 9.53
CA LYS A 120 21.78 -15.92 10.37
C LYS A 120 20.51 -15.11 10.67
N GLY A 121 19.36 -15.77 10.57
CA GLY A 121 18.05 -15.21 10.90
C GLY A 121 16.99 -15.53 9.86
N SER A 122 16.13 -14.56 9.56
CA SER A 122 15.00 -14.74 8.62
C SER A 122 14.75 -13.53 7.74
N VAL A 123 14.12 -13.78 6.60
CA VAL A 123 13.59 -12.77 5.70
C VAL A 123 12.10 -12.99 5.51
N VAL A 124 11.35 -11.89 5.52
CA VAL A 124 9.90 -11.86 5.27
C VAL A 124 9.62 -10.88 4.14
N LEU A 125 8.85 -11.32 3.14
CA LEU A 125 8.28 -10.43 2.14
C LEU A 125 6.77 -10.30 2.39
N TYR A 126 6.33 -9.07 2.63
CA TYR A 126 4.93 -8.72 2.79
C TYR A 126 4.37 -8.25 1.45
N GLY A 127 3.38 -8.96 0.94
CA GLY A 127 2.54 -8.46 -0.13
C GLY A 127 1.48 -7.55 0.45
N THR A 128 1.60 -6.25 0.21
CA THR A 128 0.77 -5.21 0.82
C THR A 128 -0.15 -4.58 -0.23
N PRO A 129 -1.41 -5.04 -0.34
CA PRO A 129 -2.35 -4.54 -1.33
C PRO A 129 -2.90 -3.16 -0.96
N ALA A 130 -3.64 -2.56 -1.89
CA ALA A 130 -4.49 -1.40 -1.69
C ALA A 130 -3.79 -0.18 -1.07
N GLU A 131 -2.54 0.11 -1.45
CA GLU A 131 -1.82 1.27 -0.91
C GLU A 131 -2.55 2.59 -1.24
N GLU A 132 -3.04 2.71 -2.48
CA GLU A 132 -3.66 3.94 -3.01
C GLU A 132 -5.12 4.13 -2.54
N SER A 133 -5.65 3.20 -1.73
CA SER A 133 -7.05 3.20 -1.29
C SER A 133 -7.20 3.00 0.22
N THR A 134 -7.31 1.76 0.68
CA THR A 134 -7.56 1.45 2.10
C THR A 134 -6.28 1.31 2.94
N SER A 135 -5.12 1.42 2.29
CA SER A 135 -3.78 1.31 2.87
C SER A 135 -3.60 -0.02 3.63
N GLY A 136 -3.48 -1.12 2.89
CA GLY A 136 -3.47 -2.48 3.45
C GLY A 136 -2.41 -2.73 4.54
N LYS A 137 -1.31 -1.96 4.57
CA LYS A 137 -0.29 -2.02 5.64
C LYS A 137 -0.86 -1.71 7.02
N ILE A 138 -1.91 -0.88 7.12
CA ILE A 138 -2.60 -0.59 8.38
C ILE A 138 -3.13 -1.90 8.99
N GLN A 139 -3.73 -2.77 8.17
CA GLN A 139 -4.27 -4.05 8.64
C GLN A 139 -3.17 -4.99 9.15
N PHE A 140 -2.02 -5.06 8.47
CA PHE A 140 -0.85 -5.82 8.95
C PHE A 140 -0.37 -5.32 10.32
N VAL A 141 -0.33 -4.00 10.54
CA VAL A 141 0.09 -3.43 11.82
C VAL A 141 -0.95 -3.69 12.92
N GLN A 142 -2.24 -3.51 12.62
CA GLN A 142 -3.34 -3.72 13.58
C GLN A 142 -3.45 -5.19 14.02
N HIS A 143 -3.18 -6.14 13.12
CA HIS A 143 -3.17 -7.58 13.41
C HIS A 143 -1.83 -8.09 13.93
N ASN A 144 -0.88 -7.19 14.25
CA ASN A 144 0.43 -7.53 14.79
C ASN A 144 1.29 -8.42 13.87
N GLU A 145 1.04 -8.44 12.57
CA GLU A 145 1.78 -9.27 11.61
C GLU A 145 3.21 -8.76 11.39
N ILE A 146 3.43 -7.44 11.45
CA ILE A 146 4.78 -6.87 11.26
C ILE A 146 5.65 -7.07 12.51
N LYS A 147 5.19 -6.56 13.67
CA LYS A 147 5.99 -6.53 14.90
C LYS A 147 6.29 -7.93 15.45
N SER A 148 5.42 -8.92 15.20
CA SER A 148 5.67 -10.29 15.65
C SER A 148 6.75 -11.00 14.83
N ARG A 149 6.99 -10.58 13.58
CA ARG A 149 7.82 -11.32 12.62
C ARG A 149 9.17 -10.70 12.33
N VAL A 150 9.29 -9.37 12.33
CA VAL A 150 10.52 -8.67 11.89
C VAL A 150 11.03 -7.65 12.90
N ASP A 151 12.34 -7.43 12.91
CA ASP A 151 13.02 -6.42 13.72
C ASP A 151 13.03 -5.05 13.00
N PHE A 152 13.04 -5.06 11.67
CA PHE A 152 12.93 -3.88 10.82
C PHE A 152 12.31 -4.27 9.47
N ALA A 153 11.64 -3.32 8.83
CA ALA A 153 11.04 -3.48 7.51
C ALA A 153 11.50 -2.37 6.56
N MET A 154 11.70 -2.70 5.29
CA MET A 154 12.15 -1.79 4.24
C MET A 154 11.27 -1.89 3.00
N MET A 155 11.32 -0.86 2.16
CA MET A 155 10.59 -0.81 0.90
C MET A 155 11.36 0.09 -0.05
N LEU A 156 11.28 -0.21 -1.35
CA LEU A 156 11.77 0.67 -2.41
C LEU A 156 10.58 1.18 -3.21
N HIS A 157 10.54 2.48 -3.45
CA HIS A 157 9.52 3.12 -4.28
C HIS A 157 10.21 3.77 -5.50
N PRO A 158 9.73 3.54 -6.74
CA PRO A 158 10.26 4.23 -7.91
C PRO A 158 9.98 5.73 -7.81
N GLY A 159 10.93 6.55 -8.24
CA GLY A 159 10.80 8.00 -8.20
C GLY A 159 11.72 8.67 -9.21
N PRO A 160 11.54 9.98 -9.47
CA PRO A 160 12.35 10.73 -10.43
C PRO A 160 13.79 10.98 -9.94
N SER A 161 14.08 10.71 -8.66
CA SER A 161 15.40 10.86 -8.05
C SER A 161 15.58 9.87 -6.91
N ASN A 162 16.85 9.59 -6.58
CA ASN A 162 17.21 8.70 -5.48
C ASN A 162 17.14 9.43 -4.14
N GLY A 163 16.57 8.80 -3.12
CA GLY A 163 16.57 9.29 -1.74
C GLY A 163 16.44 8.15 -0.75
N MET A 164 17.19 8.19 0.36
CA MET A 164 17.15 7.13 1.39
C MET A 164 16.00 7.31 2.39
N PHE A 165 15.61 8.55 2.66
CA PHE A 165 14.57 8.87 3.61
C PHE A 165 13.68 9.97 3.05
N MET A 166 12.40 9.67 2.92
CA MET A 166 11.37 10.63 2.54
C MET A 166 10.48 10.90 3.75
N LYS A 167 10.20 12.18 4.04
CA LYS A 167 9.17 12.54 5.00
C LYS A 167 7.83 12.48 4.28
N LEU A 168 7.01 11.51 4.65
CA LEU A 168 5.63 11.38 4.19
C LEU A 168 4.67 12.05 5.19
N LEU A 169 3.50 12.47 4.70
CA LEU A 169 2.46 13.05 5.53
C LEU A 169 1.54 11.97 6.07
N ALA A 170 1.04 12.16 7.30
CA ALA A 170 -0.10 11.39 7.77
C ALA A 170 -1.36 11.82 7.01
N LEU A 171 -2.19 10.86 6.62
CA LEU A 171 -3.42 11.08 5.88
C LEU A 171 -4.59 10.43 6.64
N ASP A 172 -5.73 11.11 6.62
CA ASP A 172 -7.01 10.60 7.12
C ASP A 172 -8.12 11.03 6.14
N MET A 173 -9.13 10.18 5.98
CA MET A 173 -10.24 10.42 5.04
C MET A 173 -11.57 10.34 5.79
N LEU A 174 -12.35 11.43 5.73
CA LEU A 174 -13.63 11.55 6.41
C LEU A 174 -14.77 11.61 5.39
N LYS A 175 -15.78 10.75 5.57
CA LYS A 175 -17.09 10.92 4.95
C LYS A 175 -18.02 11.61 5.95
N VAL A 176 -18.54 12.78 5.59
CA VAL A 176 -19.43 13.58 6.44
C VAL A 176 -20.82 13.63 5.81
N GLU A 177 -21.84 13.26 6.58
CA GLU A 177 -23.24 13.26 6.16
C GLU A 177 -24.05 14.22 7.02
N PHE A 178 -24.83 15.08 6.36
CA PHE A 178 -25.72 16.05 7.03
C PHE A 178 -27.17 15.58 6.89
N PHE A 179 -27.87 15.46 8.01
CA PHE A 179 -29.26 15.03 8.05
C PHE A 179 -30.17 16.19 8.44
N GLY A 180 -31.29 16.32 7.74
CA GLY A 180 -32.25 17.40 7.92
C GLY A 180 -33.68 16.91 7.84
N LYS A 181 -34.60 17.85 7.64
CA LYS A 181 -36.04 17.59 7.49
C LYS A 181 -36.55 18.36 6.28
N ALA A 182 -37.09 17.66 5.30
CA ALA A 182 -37.65 18.28 4.11
C ALA A 182 -38.91 19.10 4.44
N SER A 183 -39.09 20.22 3.74
CA SER A 183 -40.30 21.02 3.71
C SER A 183 -40.47 21.67 2.34
N HIS A 184 -41.68 22.14 2.03
CA HIS A 184 -41.93 22.83 0.77
C HIS A 184 -41.25 24.20 0.78
N ALA A 185 -40.13 24.35 0.07
CA ALA A 185 -39.28 25.54 0.11
C ALA A 185 -40.04 26.84 -0.17
N GLY A 186 -40.98 26.82 -1.13
CA GLY A 186 -41.79 28.00 -1.48
C GLY A 186 -43.00 28.28 -0.58
N MET A 187 -43.33 27.40 0.38
CA MET A 187 -44.57 27.53 1.17
C MET A 187 -44.31 27.53 2.68
N LYS A 188 -43.49 26.61 3.18
CA LYS A 188 -43.21 26.44 4.62
C LYS A 188 -41.74 26.10 4.89
N PRO A 189 -40.78 26.93 4.45
CA PRO A 189 -39.35 26.64 4.65
C PRO A 189 -38.98 26.50 6.13
N TRP A 190 -39.63 27.26 7.03
CA TRP A 190 -39.41 27.21 8.48
C TRP A 190 -39.78 25.87 9.15
N ASP A 191 -40.60 25.04 8.52
CA ASP A 191 -40.94 23.70 9.03
C ASP A 191 -39.84 22.66 8.75
N GLY A 192 -38.87 23.02 7.89
CA GLY A 192 -37.75 22.19 7.47
C GLY A 192 -36.46 22.47 8.24
N ILE A 193 -35.53 21.53 8.14
CA ILE A 193 -34.14 21.65 8.63
C ILE A 193 -33.24 21.41 7.42
N ASN A 194 -32.61 22.48 6.91
CA ASN A 194 -31.89 22.42 5.66
C ASN A 194 -30.48 21.82 5.85
N ALA A 195 -30.31 20.56 5.45
CA ALA A 195 -29.03 19.87 5.48
C ALA A 195 -27.98 20.50 4.54
N LEU A 196 -28.41 21.09 3.41
CA LEU A 196 -27.50 21.76 2.48
C LEU A 196 -26.94 23.05 3.08
N ASP A 197 -27.74 23.83 3.81
CA ASP A 197 -27.24 25.02 4.51
C ASP A 197 -26.24 24.65 5.63
N ALA A 198 -26.49 23.57 6.36
CA ALA A 198 -25.56 23.05 7.35
C ALA A 198 -24.23 22.65 6.72
N PHE A 199 -24.27 21.95 5.58
CA PHE A 199 -23.08 21.62 4.79
C PHE A 199 -22.32 22.89 4.33
N MET A 200 -23.03 23.86 3.74
CA MET A 200 -22.40 25.09 3.23
C MET A 200 -21.70 25.87 4.35
N GLN A 201 -22.31 25.95 5.54
CA GLN A 201 -21.67 26.56 6.71
C GLN A 201 -20.42 25.77 7.15
N GLY A 202 -20.51 24.44 7.22
CA GLY A 202 -19.36 23.59 7.53
C GLY A 202 -18.21 23.76 6.53
N TRP A 203 -18.53 23.81 5.23
CA TRP A 203 -17.55 23.98 4.16
C TRP A 203 -16.83 25.33 4.24
N ASN A 204 -17.58 26.41 4.45
CA ASN A 204 -17.01 27.74 4.66
C ASN A 204 -16.11 27.77 5.89
N ASN A 205 -16.50 27.12 6.99
CA ASN A 205 -15.68 27.02 8.19
C ASN A 205 -14.38 26.26 7.93
N ILE A 206 -14.40 25.18 7.14
CA ILE A 206 -13.18 24.46 6.73
C ILE A 206 -12.28 25.36 5.88
N ALA A 207 -12.83 26.13 4.94
CA ALA A 207 -12.05 27.06 4.13
C ALA A 207 -11.32 28.10 5.01
N MET A 208 -12.01 28.66 6.01
CA MET A 208 -11.43 29.61 6.96
C MET A 208 -10.42 28.95 7.92
N LEU A 209 -10.67 27.72 8.35
CA LEU A 209 -9.80 26.96 9.24
C LEU A 209 -8.38 26.81 8.66
N ARG A 210 -8.24 26.72 7.33
CA ARG A 210 -6.93 26.59 6.67
C ARG A 210 -5.94 27.68 7.08
N GLN A 211 -6.40 28.90 7.35
CA GLN A 211 -5.55 30.00 7.84
C GLN A 211 -4.91 29.68 9.20
N GLN A 212 -5.60 28.90 10.03
CA GLN A 212 -5.17 28.54 11.39
C GLN A 212 -4.44 27.18 11.44
N THR A 213 -4.21 26.54 10.29
CA THR A 213 -3.45 25.27 10.21
C THR A 213 -1.99 25.51 9.84
N LEU A 214 -1.11 24.55 10.19
CA LEU A 214 0.29 24.59 9.79
C LEU A 214 0.44 24.51 8.27
N THR A 215 1.48 25.14 7.72
CA THR A 215 1.77 25.15 6.28
C THR A 215 2.13 23.77 5.72
N SER A 216 2.42 22.79 6.57
CA SER A 216 2.60 21.37 6.22
C SER A 216 1.29 20.60 6.03
N ASN A 217 0.16 21.14 6.51
CA ASN A 217 -1.12 20.44 6.54
C ASN A 217 -1.94 20.76 5.28
N ARG A 218 -2.73 19.79 4.82
CA ARG A 218 -3.65 19.95 3.70
C ARG A 218 -5.02 19.42 4.11
N ILE A 219 -6.07 20.15 3.78
CA ILE A 219 -7.47 19.75 3.97
C ILE A 219 -8.18 20.02 2.65
N HIS A 220 -8.78 19.01 2.05
CA HIS A 220 -9.50 19.10 0.77
C HIS A 220 -10.62 18.07 0.72
N GLY A 221 -11.62 18.30 -0.12
CA GLY A 221 -12.74 17.38 -0.30
C GLY A 221 -13.56 17.72 -1.52
N ILE A 222 -14.63 16.96 -1.73
CA ILE A 222 -15.62 17.16 -2.80
C ILE A 222 -17.03 16.95 -2.25
N VAL A 223 -18.04 17.48 -2.96
CA VAL A 223 -19.45 17.18 -2.70
C VAL A 223 -19.85 15.98 -3.54
N LEU A 224 -20.16 14.86 -2.88
CA LEU A 224 -20.65 13.65 -3.56
C LEU A 224 -22.15 13.78 -3.89
N GLU A 225 -22.94 14.25 -2.93
CA GLU A 225 -24.39 14.45 -3.07
C GLU A 225 -24.82 15.76 -2.40
N GLY A 226 -25.48 16.64 -3.16
CA GLY A 226 -25.87 18.00 -2.71
C GLY A 226 -27.39 18.22 -2.63
N GLY A 227 -28.18 17.16 -2.60
CA GLY A 227 -29.65 17.20 -2.71
C GLY A 227 -30.17 16.85 -4.10
N LYS A 228 -31.48 16.60 -4.20
CA LYS A 228 -32.20 16.29 -5.45
C LYS A 228 -33.29 17.33 -5.66
N SER A 229 -33.66 17.60 -6.92
CA SER A 229 -34.78 18.49 -7.20
C SER A 229 -36.06 17.89 -6.63
N VAL A 230 -36.81 18.70 -5.89
CA VAL A 230 -38.19 18.42 -5.52
C VAL A 230 -39.05 19.39 -6.33
N SER A 231 -39.76 18.86 -7.31
CA SER A 231 -40.80 19.58 -8.07
C SER A 231 -42.00 19.85 -7.19
#